data_AF-A0A1M5WS09-F1
#
_entry.id   AF-A0A1M5WS09-F1
#
_cell.length_a   1.000
_cell.length_b   1.000
_cell.length_c   1.000
_cell.angle_alpha   90.00
_cell.angle_beta   90.00
_cell.angle_gamma   90.00
#
_symmetry.space_group_name_H-M   'P 1'
#
loop_
_entity.id
_entity.type
_entity.pdbx_description
1 polymer ?
#
loop_
_entity_poly.entity_id
_entity_poly.type
_entity_poly.pdbx_seq_one_letter_code
_entity_poly.pdbx_strand_id
1 'polypeptide(L)' 'MEKLESKSKVAICENCQSFVLACATDHLSKETEKEFTEFTNMGFTVKIESKEETIKRGYSYWENCINSNCNLKIKES' A
#
# COMPACT_ATOMS: atom_id res chain seq x y z
N MET A 1 6.25 -11.13 25.53
CA MET A 1 5.38 -11.25 24.34
C MET A 1 6.13 -10.63 23.19
N GLU A 2 6.77 -11.43 22.35
CA GLU A 2 7.33 -10.95 21.08
C GLU A 2 6.17 -10.46 20.24
N LYS A 3 6.10 -9.14 20.01
CA LYS A 3 5.20 -8.61 19.00
C LYS A 3 5.70 -9.20 17.68
N LEU A 4 5.00 -10.20 17.13
CA LEU A 4 5.17 -10.57 15.73
C LEU A 4 4.99 -9.27 14.95
N GLU A 5 6.08 -8.71 14.44
CA GLU A 5 6.01 -7.52 13.60
C GLU A 5 5.23 -7.91 12.35
N SER A 6 3.93 -7.61 12.34
CA SER A 6 3.06 -7.89 11.20
C SER A 6 3.54 -7.04 10.02
N LYS A 7 4.28 -7.67 9.12
CA LYS A 7 4.78 -7.08 7.88
C LYS A 7 3.67 -7.13 6.84
N SER A 8 3.50 -6.03 6.12
CA SER A 8 2.55 -5.94 5.02
C SER A 8 3.32 -5.64 3.74
N LYS A 9 2.97 -6.35 2.67
CA LYS A 9 3.34 -5.95 1.31
C LYS A 9 2.39 -4.84 0.90
N VAL A 10 2.94 -3.73 0.44
CA VAL A 10 2.18 -2.54 0.10
C VAL A 10 2.54 -2.05 -1.29
N ALA A 11 1.57 -1.51 -2.00
CA ALA A 11 1.74 -0.79 -3.25
C ALA A 11 1.58 0.71 -2.96
N ILE A 12 2.60 1.49 -3.29
CA ILE A 12 2.72 2.89 -2.94
C ILE A 12 2.73 3.73 -4.21
N CYS A 13 1.89 4.76 -4.24
CA CYS A 13 1.93 5.74 -5.30
C CYS A 13 3.16 6.65 -5.12
N GLU A 14 4.01 6.77 -6.14
CA GLU A 14 5.18 7.65 -6.06
C GLU A 14 4.79 9.13 -5.93
N ASN A 15 3.64 9.52 -6.51
CA ASN A 15 3.16 10.91 -6.50
C ASN A 15 2.76 11.39 -5.11
N CYS A 16 2.02 10.58 -4.34
CA CYS A 16 1.54 10.97 -3.01
C CYS A 16 2.13 10.20 -1.83
N GLN A 17 2.97 9.21 -2.08
CA GLN A 17 3.56 8.36 -1.04
C GLN A 17 2.52 7.57 -0.21
N SER A 18 1.23 7.62 -0.59
CA SER A 18 0.13 6.84 -0.02
C SER A 18 0.15 5.41 -0.51
N PHE A 19 -0.36 4.49 0.30
CA PHE A 19 -0.58 3.11 -0.15
C PHE A 19 -1.95 2.97 -0.81
N VAL A 20 -2.01 2.22 -1.91
CA VAL A 20 -3.26 1.88 -2.62
C VAL A 20 -3.73 0.46 -2.34
N LEU A 21 -2.79 -0.41 -1.98
CA LEU A 21 -3.05 -1.79 -1.59
C LEU A 21 -2.07 -2.16 -0.48
N ALA A 22 -2.56 -2.82 0.56
CA ALA A 22 -1.75 -3.38 1.63
C ALA A 22 -2.28 -4.77 1.98
N CYS A 23 -1.40 -5.76 2.02
CA CYS A 23 -1.74 -7.13 2.36
C CYS A 23 -0.70 -7.71 3.32
N ALA A 24 -1.16 -8.40 4.37
CA ALA A 24 -0.27 -9.09 5.30
C ALA A 24 0.53 -10.17 4.55
N THR A 25 1.85 -10.21 4.76
CA THR A 25 2.72 -11.14 4.00
C THR A 25 2.40 -12.61 4.27
N ASP A 26 1.87 -12.89 5.44
CA ASP A 26 1.38 -14.17 5.94
C ASP A 26 0.06 -14.63 5.27
N HIS A 27 -0.65 -13.73 4.60
CA HIS A 27 -1.92 -13.99 3.90
C HIS A 27 -1.88 -13.62 2.40
N LEU A 28 -0.69 -13.51 1.81
CA LEU A 28 -0.53 -13.21 0.38
C LEU A 28 -1.09 -14.34 -0.48
N SER A 29 -2.21 -14.07 -1.14
CA SER A 29 -2.78 -14.95 -2.15
C SER A 29 -2.11 -14.73 -3.51
N LYS A 30 -2.18 -15.73 -4.40
CA LYS A 30 -1.70 -15.59 -5.79
C LYS A 30 -2.40 -14.47 -6.55
N GLU A 31 -3.66 -14.19 -6.23
CA GLU A 31 -4.41 -13.08 -6.84
C GLU A 31 -3.85 -11.74 -6.39
N THR A 32 -3.63 -11.58 -5.09
CA THR A 32 -3.02 -10.35 -4.53
C THR A 32 -1.61 -10.12 -5.05
N GLU A 33 -0.82 -11.18 -5.28
CA GLU A 33 0.50 -11.05 -5.92
C GLU A 33 0.42 -10.55 -7.35
N LYS A 34 -0.61 -10.97 -8.11
CA LYS A 34 -0.85 -10.42 -9.45
C LYS A 34 -1.20 -8.93 -9.37
N GLU A 35 -2.07 -8.52 -8.45
CA GLU A 35 -2.40 -7.11 -8.26
C GLU A 35 -1.14 -6.28 -7.97
N PHE A 36 -0.27 -6.73 -7.06
CA PHE A 36 1.01 -6.06 -6.80
C PHE A 36 1.91 -5.98 -8.05
N THR A 37 1.91 -7.02 -8.87
CA THR A 37 2.68 -7.03 -10.12
C THR A 37 2.12 -6.00 -11.12
N GLU A 38 0.80 -5.90 -11.24
CA GLU A 38 0.13 -4.90 -12.07
C GLU A 38 0.44 -3.48 -11.59
N PHE A 39 0.36 -3.23 -10.28
CA PHE A 39 0.74 -1.95 -9.70
C PHE A 39 2.20 -1.58 -10.01
N THR A 40 3.12 -2.54 -9.95
CA THR A 40 4.52 -2.31 -10.33
C THR A 40 4.65 -1.89 -11.79
N ASN A 41 3.92 -2.56 -12.71
CA ASN A 41 3.91 -2.21 -14.13
C ASN A 41 3.28 -0.83 -14.42
N MET A 42 2.38 -0.38 -13.54
CA MET A 42 1.73 0.93 -13.61
C MET A 42 2.56 2.06 -12.98
N GLY A 43 3.77 1.76 -12.49
CA GLY A 43 4.68 2.74 -11.89
C GLY A 43 4.48 2.98 -10.39
N PHE A 44 3.84 2.04 -9.68
CA PHE A 44 3.76 2.09 -8.23
C PHE A 44 4.98 1.39 -7.60
N THR A 45 5.43 1.90 -6.46
CA THR A 45 6.47 1.24 -5.67
C THR A 45 5.85 0.15 -4.81
N VAL A 46 6.18 -1.12 -5.07
CA VAL A 46 5.79 -2.23 -4.19
C VAL A 46 6.92 -2.58 -3.24
N LYS A 47 6.64 -2.56 -1.95
CA LYS A 47 7.62 -2.94 -0.91
C LYS A 47 6.98 -3.61 0.29
N ILE A 48 7.80 -4.20 1.15
CA ILE A 48 7.36 -4.73 2.44
C ILE A 48 7.69 -3.69 3.50
N GLU A 49 6.71 -3.34 4.32
CA GLU A 49 6.89 -2.44 5.46
C GLU A 49 6.06 -2.88 6.66
N SER A 50 6.37 -2.33 7.83
CA SER A 50 5.64 -2.63 9.06
C SER A 50 4.24 -2.02 9.00
N LYS A 51 3.26 -2.68 9.63
CA LYS A 51 1.89 -2.16 9.73
C LYS A 51 1.82 -0.68 10.18
N GLU A 52 2.70 -0.29 11.11
CA GLU A 52 2.78 1.09 11.60
C GLU A 52 3.20 2.10 10.51
N GLU A 53 4.16 1.73 9.65
CA GLU A 53 4.57 2.56 8.50
C GLU A 53 3.41 2.71 7.51
N THR A 54 2.70 1.62 7.23
CA THR A 54 1.57 1.63 6.30
C THR A 54 0.45 2.53 6.79
N ILE A 55 0.13 2.47 8.08
CA ILE A 55 -0.88 3.34 8.69
C ILE A 55 -0.45 4.82 8.58
N LYS A 56 0.84 5.12 8.79
CA LYS A 56 1.37 6.50 8.67
C LYS A 56 1.28 7.06 7.26
N ARG A 57 1.44 6.23 6.21
CA ARG A 57 1.35 6.67 4.81
C ARG A 57 -0.04 7.14 4.40
N GLY A 58 -1.07 6.60 5.05
CA GLY A 58 -2.46 6.84 4.67
C GLY A 58 -2.86 6.10 3.39
N TYR A 59 -4.13 5.71 3.35
CA TYR A 59 -4.73 5.05 2.20
C TYR A 59 -5.14 6.09 1.15
N SER A 60 -4.85 5.80 -0.12
CA SER A 60 -5.40 6.55 -1.24
C SER A 60 -6.08 5.60 -2.23
N TYR A 61 -7.12 6.09 -2.88
CA TYR A 61 -7.76 5.36 -3.96
C TYR A 61 -6.83 5.31 -5.18
N TRP A 62 -6.76 4.15 -5.81
CA TRP A 62 -6.00 3.91 -7.04
C TRP A 62 -6.31 4.94 -8.14
N GLU A 63 -7.58 5.28 -8.33
CA GLU A 63 -8.02 6.27 -9.33
C GLU A 63 -7.42 7.65 -9.08
N ASN A 64 -7.24 8.04 -7.81
CA ASN A 64 -6.62 9.32 -7.46
C ASN A 64 -5.13 9.32 -7.80
N CYS A 65 -4.47 8.17 -7.63
CA CYS A 65 -3.04 8.02 -7.88
C CYS A 65 -2.72 8.09 -9.38
N ILE A 66 -3.50 7.42 -10.24
CA ILE A 66 -3.29 7.47 -11.69
C ILE A 66 -3.60 8.86 -12.25
N ASN A 67 -4.71 9.46 -11.81
CA ASN A 67 -5.15 10.76 -12.32
C ASN A 67 -4.32 11.93 -11.76
N SER A 68 -3.24 11.65 -11.01
CA SER A 68 -2.44 12.66 -10.28
C SER A 68 -3.26 13.53 -9.31
N ASN A 69 -4.47 13.10 -8.96
CA ASN A 69 -5.40 13.78 -8.06
C ASN A 69 -5.24 13.27 -6.62
N CYS A 70 -4.00 13.12 -6.18
CA CYS A 70 -3.66 12.63 -4.86
C CYS A 70 -4.15 13.59 -3.75
N ASN A 71 -5.42 13.47 -3.38
CA ASN A 71 -5.98 14.07 -2.17
C ASN A 71 -5.83 13.07 -1.03
N LEU A 72 -4.77 13.23 -0.23
CA LEU A 72 -4.59 12.52 1.03
C LEU A 72 -5.77 12.84 1.95
N LYS A 73 -6.75 11.93 2.03
CA LYS A 73 -7.71 11.96 3.15
C LYS A 73 -7.09 11.21 4.32
N ILE A 74 -6.32 11.94 5.12
CA ILE A 74 -6.01 11.47 6.48
C ILE A 74 -7.36 11.40 7.19
N LYS A 75 -7.85 10.19 7.44
CA LYS A 75 -9.00 9.98 8.31
C LYS A 75 -8.53 10.30 9.73
N GLU A 76 -8.73 11.54 10.16
CA GLU A 76 -8.78 11.84 11.60
C GLU A 76 -10.01 11.10 12.15
N SER A 77 -9.79 10.18 13.09
CA SER A 77 -10.84 9.51 13.86
C SER A 77 -10.31 9.28 15.27
#